data_AF-A0A9X3MRG0-F1
#
_entry.id   AF-A0A9X3MRG0-F1
#
_cell.length_a   1.000
_cell.length_b   1.000
_cell.length_c   1.000
_cell.angle_alpha   90.00
_cell.angle_beta   90.00
_cell.angle_gamma   90.00
#
_symmetry.space_group_name_H-M   'P 1'
#
loop_
_entity.id
_entity.type
_entity.pdbx_description
1 polymer ?
#
loop_
_entity_poly.entity_id
_entity_poly.type
_entity_poly.pdbx_seq_one_letter_code
_entity_poly.pdbx_strand_id
1 'polypeptide(L)'
;MIAPATCVKAQCPALYTYVDPLNGTRYMGCAHDVFATEIDVALFEEAERGRGYGTLKLAREPLTQCAFSVEKAHESPEFHCRNRRFADFPETGPDAIRAFDLRHHLESS
;
A
#
# COMPACT_ATOMS: atom_id res chain seq x y z
N MET A 1 4.25 1.14 0.20
CA MET A 1 5.30 0.18 0.55
C MET A 1 5.37 0.04 2.06
N ILE A 2 5.56 -1.17 2.56
CA ILE A 2 5.72 -1.47 3.99
C ILE A 2 6.99 -2.30 4.19
N ALA A 3 7.75 -2.02 5.25
CA ALA A 3 8.93 -2.81 5.59
C ALA A 3 8.54 -3.84 6.66
N PRO A 4 8.65 -5.17 6.41
CA PRO A 4 8.33 -6.18 7.42
C PRO A 4 9.11 -6.00 8.74
N ALA A 5 10.33 -5.45 8.66
CA ALA A 5 11.15 -5.12 9.82
C ALA A 5 10.47 -4.14 10.79
N THR A 6 9.64 -3.20 10.32
CA THR A 6 8.91 -2.28 11.20
C THR A 6 7.80 -3.00 11.95
N CYS A 7 7.14 -3.98 11.33
CA CYS A 7 6.13 -4.83 11.99
C CYS A 7 6.77 -5.67 13.12
N VAL A 8 7.94 -6.24 12.88
CA VAL A 8 8.70 -7.02 13.88
C VAL A 8 9.14 -6.12 15.03
N LYS A 9 9.76 -4.97 14.73
CA LYS A 9 10.23 -4.02 15.74
C LYS A 9 9.10 -3.45 16.60
N ALA A 10 7.93 -3.23 16.01
CA ALA A 10 6.74 -2.75 16.70
C ALA A 10 5.98 -3.85 17.46
N GLN A 11 6.43 -5.11 17.40
CA GLN A 11 5.71 -6.27 17.95
C GLN A 11 4.24 -6.26 17.51
N CYS A 12 4.00 -6.05 16.21
CA CYS A 12 2.68 -5.84 15.66
C CYS A 12 1.74 -7.01 16.02
N PRO A 13 0.59 -6.76 16.66
CA PRO A 13 -0.35 -7.83 17.04
C PRO A 13 -0.92 -8.61 15.85
N ALA A 14 -0.91 -8.01 14.66
CA ALA A 14 -1.38 -8.64 13.44
C ALA A 14 -0.28 -9.44 12.70
N LEU A 15 0.97 -9.42 13.17
CA LEU A 15 2.04 -10.22 12.61
C LEU A 15 1.98 -11.63 13.19
N TYR A 16 1.59 -12.60 12.38
CA TYR A 16 1.57 -14.01 12.79
C TYR A 16 2.82 -14.73 12.32
N THR A 17 3.16 -15.83 13.00
CA THR A 17 4.19 -16.77 12.54
C THR A 17 3.68 -18.19 12.70
N TYR A 18 4.02 -19.07 11.77
CA TYR A 18 3.72 -20.51 11.87
C TYR A 18 4.86 -21.33 11.28
N VAL A 19 4.87 -22.62 11.57
CA VAL A 19 5.80 -23.59 10.96
C VAL A 19 4.99 -24.45 10.00
N ASP A 20 5.41 -24.51 8.75
CA ASP A 20 4.80 -25.38 7.76
C ASP A 20 5.11 -26.85 8.11
N PRO A 21 4.09 -27.69 8.33
CA PRO A 21 4.27 -29.08 8.77
C PRO A 21 4.88 -29.98 7.68
N LEU A 22 4.88 -29.59 6.41
CA LEU A 22 5.39 -30.40 5.31
C LEU A 22 6.91 -30.29 5.13
N ASN A 23 7.47 -29.10 5.35
CA ASN A 23 8.88 -28.80 5.13
C ASN A 23 9.61 -28.32 6.40
N GLY A 24 8.89 -27.99 7.48
CA GLY A 24 9.45 -27.47 8.73
C GLY A 24 9.89 -26.00 8.66
N THR A 25 9.62 -25.30 7.56
CA THR A 25 9.99 -23.90 7.37
C THR A 25 9.08 -23.00 8.19
N ARG A 26 9.67 -22.00 8.86
CA ARG A 26 8.92 -21.00 9.61
C ARG A 26 8.60 -19.81 8.70
N TYR A 27 7.32 -19.50 8.60
CA TYR A 27 6.82 -18.35 7.86
C TYR A 27 6.24 -17.30 8.80
N MET A 28 6.22 -16.05 8.33
CA MET A 28 5.50 -14.95 8.96
C MET A 28 4.64 -14.19 7.95
N GLY A 29 3.51 -13.67 8.40
CA GLY A 29 2.54 -12.97 7.57
C GLY A 29 1.70 -11.96 8.35
N CYS A 30 0.84 -11.23 7.65
CA CYS A 30 -0.08 -10.27 8.25
C CYS A 30 -1.50 -10.83 8.28
N ALA A 31 -2.13 -10.88 9.46
CA ALA A 31 -3.49 -11.38 9.62
C ALA A 31 -4.57 -10.54 8.89
N HIS A 32 -4.23 -9.31 8.49
CA HIS A 32 -5.10 -8.42 7.72
C HIS A 32 -4.74 -8.35 6.23
N ASP A 33 -3.76 -9.14 5.76
CA ASP A 33 -3.25 -9.15 4.39
C ASP A 33 -2.78 -7.77 3.89
N VAL A 34 -2.24 -6.92 4.78
CA VAL A 34 -1.67 -5.61 4.40
C VAL A 34 -0.54 -5.79 3.39
N PHE A 35 0.28 -6.82 3.57
CA PHE A 35 1.08 -7.44 2.53
C PHE A 35 0.61 -8.88 2.37
N ALA A 36 0.38 -9.32 1.14
CA ALA A 36 -0.24 -10.62 0.85
C ALA A 36 0.77 -11.79 0.80
N THR A 37 2.06 -11.50 0.85
CA THR A 37 3.11 -12.51 0.73
C THR A 37 3.55 -13.00 2.09
N GLU A 38 3.58 -14.31 2.28
CA GLU A 38 4.20 -14.93 3.44
C GLU A 38 5.72 -14.96 3.28
N ILE A 39 6.43 -14.64 4.36
CA ILE A 39 7.87 -14.42 4.37
C ILE A 39 8.52 -15.55 5.14
N ASP A 40 9.49 -16.22 4.51
CA ASP A 40 10.37 -17.16 5.22
C ASP A 40 11.19 -16.40 6.27
N VAL A 41 11.05 -16.80 7.53
CA VAL A 41 11.67 -16.11 8.67
C VAL A 41 13.19 -16.26 8.64
N ALA A 42 13.73 -17.39 8.20
CA ALA A 42 15.17 -17.60 8.14
C ALA A 42 15.82 -16.68 7.09
N LEU A 43 15.21 -16.57 5.91
CA LEU A 43 15.66 -15.67 4.85
C LEU A 43 15.51 -14.20 5.26
N PHE A 44 14.43 -13.87 5.97
CA PHE A 44 14.24 -12.54 6.54
C PHE A 44 15.36 -12.17 7.51
N GLU A 45 15.63 -13.02 8.49
CA GLU A 45 16.68 -12.79 9.49
C GLU A 45 18.07 -12.71 8.85
N GLU A 46 18.35 -13.53 7.84
CA GLU A 46 19.61 -13.46 7.09
C GLU A 46 19.77 -12.12 6.37
N ALA A 47 18.72 -11.64 5.69
CA ALA A 47 18.77 -10.36 5.00
C ALA A 47 18.90 -9.17 5.97
N GLU A 48 18.24 -9.23 7.13
CA GLU A 48 18.33 -8.21 8.17
C GLU A 48 19.73 -8.10 8.80
N ARG A 49 20.51 -9.19 8.85
CA ARG A 49 21.93 -9.13 9.27
C ARG A 49 22.81 -8.38 8.26
N GLY A 50 22.39 -8.33 7.00
CA GLY A 50 23.09 -7.65 5.92
C GLY A 50 22.62 -6.20 5.75
N ARG A 51 21.92 -5.94 4.65
CA ARG A 51 21.45 -4.59 4.27
C ARG A 51 19.99 -4.33 4.63
N GLY A 52 19.31 -5.30 5.27
CA GLY A 52 17.87 -5.30 5.46
C GLY A 52 17.15 -6.12 4.39
N TYR A 53 16.01 -6.69 4.75
CA TYR A 53 15.14 -7.47 3.86
C TYR A 53 14.49 -6.61 2.76
N GLY A 54 14.23 -5.33 3.06
CA GLY A 54 13.64 -4.38 2.13
C GLY A 54 12.16 -4.12 2.38
N THR A 55 11.44 -3.71 1.33
CA THR A 55 10.04 -3.29 1.42
C THR A 55 9.14 -4.10 0.50
N LEU A 56 7.90 -4.32 0.93
CA LEU A 56 6.87 -5.00 0.19
C LEU A 56 5.81 -4.00 -0.28
N LYS A 57 5.20 -4.32 -1.43
CA LYS A 57 4.03 -3.58 -1.91
C LYS A 57 2.83 -3.90 -1.01
N LEU A 58 2.03 -2.88 -0.77
CA LEU A 58 0.76 -3.04 -0.04
C LEU A 58 -0.23 -3.79 -0.93
N ALA A 59 -0.88 -4.81 -0.37
CA ALA A 59 -1.98 -5.54 -1.00
C ALA A 59 -3.35 -5.05 -0.51
N ARG A 60 -3.40 -4.49 0.70
CA ARG A 60 -4.60 -3.86 1.29
C ARG A 60 -4.23 -2.56 2.01
N GLU A 61 -5.28 -1.82 2.40
CA GLU A 61 -5.15 -0.59 3.18
C GLU A 61 -4.39 -0.86 4.49
N PRO A 62 -3.30 -0.12 4.77
CA PRO A 62 -2.56 -0.28 6.01
C PRO A 62 -3.40 0.22 7.20
N LEU A 63 -3.21 -0.42 8.35
CA LEU A 63 -3.86 0.00 9.59
C LEU A 63 -3.19 1.25 10.18
N THR A 64 -3.85 1.93 11.11
CA THR A 64 -3.37 3.16 11.73
C THR A 64 -1.98 3.02 12.39
N GLN A 65 -1.66 1.84 12.89
CA GLN A 65 -0.36 1.53 13.50
C GLN A 65 0.73 1.10 12.50
N CYS A 66 0.38 0.84 11.24
CA CYS A 66 1.33 0.36 10.25
C CYS A 66 2.26 1.49 9.79
N ALA A 67 3.57 1.28 9.89
CA ALA A 67 4.56 2.19 9.30
C ALA A 67 4.74 1.87 7.82
N PHE A 68 4.17 2.70 6.95
CA PHE A 68 4.25 2.56 5.49
C PHE A 68 4.72 3.87 4.82
N SER A 69 5.23 3.75 3.59
CA SER A 69 5.59 4.87 2.72
C SER A 69 4.84 4.78 1.40
N VAL A 70 4.58 5.93 0.77
CA VAL A 70 3.97 5.99 -0.56
C VAL A 70 5.08 6.30 -1.57
N GLU A 71 5.17 5.50 -2.62
CA GLU A 71 6.10 5.80 -3.71
C GLU A 71 5.61 7.02 -4.48
N LYS A 72 6.53 7.91 -4.85
CA LYS A 72 6.20 9.06 -5.67
C LYS A 72 5.81 8.58 -7.07
N ALA A 73 4.70 9.09 -7.58
CA ALA A 73 4.44 9.03 -9.00
C ALA A 73 5.54 9.84 -9.71
N HIS A 74 6.21 9.21 -10.69
CA HIS A 74 7.18 9.92 -11.51
C HIS A 74 6.44 10.77 -12.54
N GLU A 75 6.65 12.09 -12.49
CA GLU A 75 6.24 12.98 -13.57
C GLU A 75 7.13 12.72 -14.79
N SER A 76 6.49 12.45 -15.93
CA SER A 76 7.14 12.41 -17.24
C SER A 76 6.56 13.57 -18.04
N PRO A 77 7.36 14.28 -18.86
CA PRO A 77 6.86 15.30 -19.79
C PRO A 77 5.75 14.77 -20.71
N GLU A 78 5.69 13.45 -20.91
CA GLU A 78 4.67 12.79 -21.73
C GLU A 78 3.34 12.56 -21.00
N PHE A 79 3.31 12.64 -19.66
CA PHE A 79 2.08 12.58 -18.85
C PHE A 79 1.36 13.93 -18.85
N HIS A 80 0.98 14.40 -20.04
CA HIS A 80 -0.08 15.40 -20.14
C HIS A 80 -1.41 14.69 -19.86
N CYS A 81 -2.27 15.28 -19.03
CA CYS A 81 -3.64 14.79 -18.90
C CYS A 81 -4.29 14.82 -20.29
N ARG A 82 -4.49 13.66 -20.92
CA ARG A 82 -5.11 13.55 -22.24
C ARG A 82 -6.59 13.87 -22.21
N ASN A 83 -7.20 13.80 -21.04
CA ASN A 83 -8.54 14.31 -20.84
C ASN A 83 -8.48 15.84 -20.77
N ARG A 84 -8.70 16.48 -21.93
CA ARG A 84 -8.66 17.93 -22.11
C ARG A 84 -9.54 18.70 -21.14
N ARG A 85 -10.57 18.05 -20.59
CA ARG A 85 -11.55 18.65 -19.69
C ARG A 85 -11.45 18.14 -18.25
N PHE A 86 -10.41 17.39 -17.89
CA PHE A 86 -10.26 16.86 -16.52
C PHE A 86 -10.18 17.95 -15.46
N ALA A 87 -9.54 19.08 -15.80
CA ALA A 87 -9.45 20.26 -14.95
C ALA A 87 -10.57 21.28 -15.21
N ASP A 88 -11.52 20.99 -16.11
CA ASP A 88 -12.71 21.81 -16.31
C ASP A 88 -13.69 21.52 -15.18
N PHE A 89 -13.33 21.94 -13.97
CA PHE A 89 -14.24 21.85 -12.85
C PHE A 89 -15.51 22.65 -13.19
N PRO A 90 -16.71 22.13 -12.85
CA PRO A 90 -17.98 22.76 -13.17
C PRO A 90 -18.16 24.18 -12.59
N GLU A 91 -17.25 24.59 -11.71
CA GLU A 91 -17.21 25.88 -11.04
C GLU A 91 -16.31 26.91 -11.75
N THR A 92 -15.37 26.48 -12.60
CA THR A 92 -14.31 27.35 -13.16
C THR A 92 -14.38 27.57 -14.67
N GLY A 93 -15.25 26.86 -15.41
CA GLY A 93 -15.34 26.95 -16.87
C GLY A 93 -16.74 27.29 -17.41
N PRO A 94 -16.87 28.16 -18.43
CA PRO A 94 -18.17 28.56 -18.99
C PRO A 94 -18.93 27.42 -19.69
N ASP A 95 -18.21 26.41 -20.22
CA ASP A 95 -18.80 25.27 -20.96
C ASP A 95 -18.81 23.96 -20.15
N ALA A 96 -18.61 24.02 -18.83
CA ALA A 96 -18.43 22.83 -18.00
C ALA A 96 -19.73 22.01 -17.85
N ILE A 97 -19.63 20.68 -17.99
CA ILE A 97 -20.78 19.77 -17.93
C ILE A 97 -21.04 19.40 -16.46
N ARG A 98 -22.17 19.85 -15.90
CA ARG A 98 -22.59 19.55 -14.51
C ARG A 98 -23.27 18.19 -14.31
N ALA A 99 -23.58 17.49 -15.40
CA ALA A 99 -24.36 16.25 -15.37
C ALA A 99 -23.65 15.06 -14.69
N PHE A 100 -22.32 15.15 -14.46
CA PHE A 100 -21.50 14.09 -13.88
C PHE A 100 -20.60 14.57 -12.74
N ASP A 101 -21.05 15.55 -11.95
CA ASP A 101 -20.34 15.91 -10.72
C ASP A 101 -20.57 14.83 -9.65
N LEU A 102 -19.57 13.97 -9.47
CA LEU A 102 -19.58 12.88 -8.50
C LEU A 102 -19.65 13.38 -7.04
N ARG A 103 -19.42 14.67 -6.79
CA ARG A 103 -19.56 15.30 -5.47
C ARG A 103 -21.01 15.53 -5.07
N HIS A 104 -21.95 15.60 -6.03
CA HIS A 104 -23.38 15.77 -5.72
C HIS A 104 -23.93 14.69 -4.78
N HIS A 105 -23.34 13.49 -4.79
CA HIS A 105 -23.74 12.41 -3.87
C HIS A 105 -23.05 12.48 -2.50
N LEU A 106 -22.01 13.31 -2.33
CA LEU A 106 -21.32 13.50 -1.05
C LEU A 106 -21.99 14.56 -0.17
N GLU A 107 -22.79 15.45 -0.75
CA GLU A 107 -23.50 16.53 -0.02
C GLU A 107 -24.88 16.12 0.51
N SER A 108 -25.33 14.88 0.22
CA SER A 108 -26.64 14.35 0.64
C SER A 108 -26.57 13.38 1.83
N SER A 109 -25.55 13.48 2.69
CA SER A 109 -25.42 12.70 3.93
C SER A 109 -25.17 13.60 5.14
#